data_AF-A0A4S8FDV6-F1
#
_entry.id   AF-A0A4S8FDV6-F1
#
_cell.length_a   1.000
_cell.length_b   1.000
_cell.length_c   1.000
_cell.angle_alpha   90.00
_cell.angle_beta   90.00
_cell.angle_gamma   90.00
#
_symmetry.space_group_name_H-M   'P 1'
#
loop_
_entity.id
_entity.type
_entity.pdbx_description
1 polymer ?
#
loop_
_entity_poly.entity_id
_entity_poly.type
_entity_poly.pdbx_seq_one_letter_code
_entity_poly.pdbx_strand_id
1 'polypeptide(L)'
;MHLDEIGFFMFKKIMQGAVMALSLMAAGAALAQWQWVDESGKKVYSDRPPPITVPESNILKSPKGAPSAPTPRVVEPAAQAGSESPEQALAPKQAESVQEDAELKVKAEQLKNKEAEASSKESAEVAQKNAQIEKDNAAARQRNCTNARNRLAQLEPGKRVMTTGADGAVGFMDDKTRAAEHKTAQEMMQANCR
;
A
#
# COMPACT_ATOMS: atom_id res chain seq x y z
N MET A 1 46.51 -25.59 7.65
CA MET A 1 45.49 -24.53 7.58
C MET A 1 44.72 -24.61 6.23
N HIS A 2 44.06 -25.74 5.95
CA HIS A 2 43.29 -25.94 4.69
C HIS A 2 41.94 -26.64 4.93
N LEU A 3 41.62 -26.99 6.18
CA LEU A 3 40.38 -27.67 6.56
C LEU A 3 39.29 -26.68 7.02
N ASP A 4 39.67 -25.48 7.49
CA ASP A 4 38.73 -24.45 7.94
C ASP A 4 38.01 -23.72 6.80
N GLU A 5 38.66 -23.54 5.63
CA GLU A 5 38.02 -22.88 4.49
C GLU A 5 36.87 -23.72 3.91
N ILE A 6 37.02 -25.05 3.88
CA ILE A 6 36.01 -25.95 3.33
C ILE A 6 34.73 -25.91 4.18
N GLY A 7 34.87 -25.83 5.51
CA GLY A 7 33.74 -25.70 6.43
C GLY A 7 32.97 -24.39 6.27
N PHE A 8 33.68 -23.28 6.09
CA PHE A 8 33.07 -21.97 5.88
C PHE A 8 32.32 -21.88 4.54
N PHE A 9 32.87 -22.45 3.46
CA PHE A 9 32.20 -22.53 2.16
C PHE A 9 30.96 -23.42 2.18
N MET A 10 31.01 -24.56 2.89
CA MET A 10 29.85 -25.45 3.08
C MET A 10 28.75 -24.75 3.89
N PHE A 11 29.09 -24.08 4.99
CA PHE A 11 28.12 -23.37 5.84
C PHE A 11 27.43 -22.22 5.10
N LYS A 12 28.18 -21.45 4.29
CA LYS A 12 27.64 -20.37 3.46
C LYS A 12 26.69 -20.88 2.37
N LYS A 13 26.99 -22.02 1.73
CA LYS A 13 26.09 -22.67 0.77
C LYS A 13 24.82 -23.21 1.42
N ILE A 14 24.91 -23.78 2.62
CA ILE A 14 23.75 -24.26 3.39
C ILE A 14 22.86 -23.07 3.81
N MET A 15 23.46 -21.97 4.27
CA MET A 15 22.70 -20.76 4.62
C MET A 15 22.05 -20.10 3.40
N GLN A 16 22.74 -20.04 2.25
CA GLN A 16 22.17 -19.55 1.00
C GLN A 16 21.02 -20.43 0.49
N GLY A 17 21.12 -21.76 0.64
CA GLY A 17 20.05 -22.69 0.33
C GLY A 17 18.82 -22.52 1.23
N ALA A 18 19.04 -22.32 2.54
CA ALA A 18 17.98 -22.08 3.51
C ALA A 18 17.23 -20.75 3.25
N VAL A 19 17.96 -19.68 2.89
CA VAL A 19 17.35 -18.38 2.53
C VAL A 19 16.55 -18.49 1.23
N MET A 20 17.05 -19.21 0.22
CA MET A 20 16.29 -19.43 -1.03
C MET A 20 15.02 -20.28 -0.79
N ALA A 21 15.11 -21.35 0.02
CA ALA A 21 13.95 -22.18 0.34
C ALA A 21 12.87 -21.41 1.13
N LEU A 22 13.27 -20.52 2.04
CA LEU A 22 12.34 -19.69 2.80
C LEU A 22 11.66 -18.62 1.91
N SER A 23 12.34 -18.13 0.87
CA SER A 23 11.76 -17.16 -0.09
C SER A 23 10.67 -17.76 -1.00
N LEU A 24 10.74 -19.06 -1.30
CA LEU A 24 9.75 -19.74 -2.15
C LEU A 24 8.43 -20.04 -1.41
N MET A 25 8.42 -20.04 -0.07
CA MET A 25 7.22 -20.34 0.73
C MET A 25 6.31 -19.12 0.98
N ALA A 26 6.69 -17.92 0.52
CA ALA A 26 5.88 -16.70 0.66
C ALA A 26 4.90 -16.46 -0.51
N ALA A 27 4.88 -17.30 -1.54
CA ALA A 27 4.08 -17.12 -2.76
C ALA A 27 2.65 -17.73 -2.69
N GLY A 28 2.04 -17.76 -1.50
CA GLY A 28 0.82 -18.52 -1.21
C GLY A 28 -0.37 -17.69 -0.72
N ALA A 29 -0.59 -16.48 -1.24
CA ALA A 29 -1.86 -15.77 -1.06
C ALA A 29 -2.58 -15.69 -2.41
N ALA A 30 -3.33 -16.74 -2.74
CA ALA A 30 -4.30 -16.69 -3.83
C ALA A 30 -5.44 -15.76 -3.38
N LEU A 31 -5.27 -14.46 -3.62
CA LEU A 31 -6.35 -13.48 -3.50
C LEU A 31 -7.45 -13.93 -4.46
N ALA A 32 -8.61 -14.22 -3.89
CA ALA A 32 -9.73 -14.68 -4.67
C ALA A 32 -10.27 -13.50 -5.49
N GLN A 33 -9.86 -13.43 -6.75
CA GLN A 33 -10.12 -12.30 -7.63
C GLN A 33 -11.55 -12.35 -8.19
N TRP A 34 -12.29 -11.27 -7.96
CA TRP A 34 -13.57 -11.01 -8.59
C TRP A 34 -13.37 -10.49 -10.00
N GLN A 35 -14.28 -10.89 -10.89
CA GLN A 35 -14.32 -10.40 -12.26
C GLN A 35 -15.77 -10.10 -12.62
N TRP A 36 -16.04 -8.88 -13.07
CA TRP A 36 -17.37 -8.49 -13.54
C TRP A 36 -17.31 -7.52 -14.73
N VAL A 37 -18.45 -7.27 -15.37
CA VAL A 37 -18.61 -6.29 -16.44
C VAL A 37 -19.26 -5.02 -15.87
N ASP A 38 -18.61 -3.87 -16.06
CA ASP A 38 -19.13 -2.57 -15.62
C ASP A 38 -20.20 -1.99 -16.58
N GLU A 39 -20.80 -0.86 -16.19
CA GLU A 39 -21.82 -0.16 -17.00
C GLU A 39 -21.29 0.30 -18.37
N SER A 40 -19.97 0.45 -18.52
CA SER A 40 -19.31 0.79 -19.78
C SER A 40 -19.01 -0.42 -20.67
N GLY A 41 -19.42 -1.62 -20.25
CA GLY A 41 -19.18 -2.88 -20.96
C GLY A 41 -17.74 -3.40 -20.84
N LYS A 42 -16.92 -2.84 -19.95
CA LYS A 42 -15.54 -3.27 -19.72
C LYS A 42 -15.47 -4.31 -18.60
N LYS A 43 -14.54 -5.25 -18.75
CA LYS A 43 -14.23 -6.26 -17.73
C LYS A 43 -13.36 -5.64 -16.64
N VAL A 44 -13.84 -5.64 -15.41
CA VAL A 44 -13.16 -5.16 -14.21
C VAL A 44 -12.71 -6.36 -13.38
N TYR A 45 -11.47 -6.32 -12.90
CA TYR A 45 -10.89 -7.31 -11.99
C TYR A 45 -10.62 -6.63 -10.65
N SER A 46 -11.08 -7.23 -9.55
CA SER A 46 -10.93 -6.66 -8.23
C SER A 46 -10.78 -7.73 -7.16
N ASP A 47 -9.98 -7.46 -6.13
CA ASP A 47 -9.94 -8.31 -4.93
C ASP A 47 -11.10 -8.01 -3.96
N ARG A 48 -11.96 -7.03 -4.28
CA ARG A 48 -13.16 -6.67 -3.53
C ARG A 48 -14.43 -7.14 -4.26
N PRO A 49 -15.50 -7.48 -3.54
CA PRO A 49 -16.76 -7.87 -4.15
C PRO A 49 -17.34 -6.73 -5.03
N PRO A 50 -18.07 -7.07 -6.11
CA PRO A 50 -18.69 -6.09 -6.98
C PRO A 50 -19.68 -5.20 -6.20
N PRO A 51 -19.75 -3.90 -6.51
CA PRO A 51 -20.73 -3.01 -5.92
C PRO A 51 -22.16 -3.38 -6.37
N ILE A 52 -23.17 -3.02 -5.57
CA ILE A 52 -24.60 -3.33 -5.81
C ILE A 52 -25.16 -2.82 -7.15
N THR A 53 -24.45 -1.90 -7.80
CA THR A 53 -24.81 -1.35 -9.11
C THR A 53 -24.53 -2.33 -10.24
N VAL A 54 -23.73 -3.37 -10.00
CA VAL A 54 -23.40 -4.41 -10.98
C VAL A 54 -24.39 -5.58 -10.83
N PRO A 55 -25.21 -5.89 -11.86
CA PRO A 55 -26.12 -7.03 -11.82
C PRO A 55 -25.36 -8.36 -11.71
N GLU A 56 -25.96 -9.37 -11.08
CA GLU A 56 -25.34 -10.70 -10.94
C GLU A 56 -25.00 -11.35 -12.29
N SER A 57 -25.78 -11.07 -13.34
CA SER A 57 -25.52 -11.55 -14.70
C SER A 57 -24.18 -11.08 -15.26
N ASN A 58 -23.63 -10.00 -14.71
CA ASN A 58 -22.38 -9.41 -15.16
C ASN A 58 -21.18 -9.90 -14.35
N ILE A 59 -21.37 -10.74 -13.32
CA ILE A 59 -20.29 -11.32 -12.51
C ILE A 59 -19.79 -12.59 -13.20
N LEU A 60 -18.57 -12.54 -13.74
CA LEU A 60 -17.93 -13.64 -14.48
C LEU A 60 -17.15 -14.59 -13.56
N LYS A 61 -16.57 -14.06 -12.48
CA LYS A 61 -15.77 -14.83 -11.52
C LYS A 61 -16.05 -14.34 -10.11
N SER A 62 -16.44 -15.25 -9.23
CA SER A 62 -16.52 -15.01 -7.79
C SER A 62 -15.70 -16.05 -7.01
N PRO A 63 -15.12 -15.69 -5.86
CA PRO A 63 -14.50 -16.63 -4.93
C PRO A 63 -15.48 -17.72 -4.51
N LYS A 64 -15.02 -18.98 -4.46
CA LYS A 64 -15.85 -20.12 -4.07
C LYS A 64 -16.25 -19.96 -2.59
N GLY A 65 -17.52 -19.62 -2.34
CA GLY A 65 -18.07 -19.36 -1.00
C GLY A 65 -18.26 -17.89 -0.63
N ALA A 66 -18.06 -16.95 -1.55
CA ALA A 66 -18.38 -15.54 -1.28
C ALA A 66 -19.90 -15.27 -1.33
N PRO A 67 -20.46 -14.47 -0.41
CA PRO A 67 -21.88 -14.12 -0.41
C PRO A 67 -22.20 -13.27 -1.64
N SER A 68 -23.16 -13.72 -2.47
CA SER A 68 -23.78 -12.86 -3.48
C SER A 68 -24.47 -11.67 -2.80
N ALA A 69 -24.42 -10.50 -3.45
CA ALA A 69 -24.94 -9.27 -2.89
C ALA A 69 -26.48 -9.35 -2.68
N PRO A 70 -27.02 -8.81 -1.57
CA PRO A 70 -28.45 -8.80 -1.31
C PRO A 70 -29.17 -7.82 -2.25
N THR A 71 -30.04 -8.33 -3.12
CA THR A 71 -31.01 -7.54 -3.90
C THR A 71 -32.06 -6.88 -3.00
N PRO A 72 -32.22 -5.53 -3.01
CA PRO A 72 -33.39 -4.90 -2.42
C PRO A 72 -34.63 -5.14 -3.29
N ARG A 73 -35.62 -5.81 -2.70
CA ARG A 73 -36.95 -6.01 -3.30
C ARG A 73 -37.67 -4.67 -3.32
N VAL A 74 -37.79 -4.06 -4.49
CA VAL A 74 -38.70 -2.94 -4.73
C VAL A 74 -40.12 -3.44 -4.51
N VAL A 75 -40.85 -2.77 -3.62
CA VAL A 75 -42.25 -3.02 -3.32
C VAL A 75 -43.04 -1.82 -3.85
N GLU A 76 -43.92 -2.06 -4.83
CA GLU A 76 -45.07 -1.21 -5.16
C GLU A 76 -46.10 -2.05 -5.97
N PRO A 77 -47.38 -1.65 -6.03
CA PRO A 77 -48.38 -1.97 -5.00
C PRO A 77 -49.51 -2.89 -5.52
N ALA A 78 -50.30 -3.38 -4.57
CA ALA A 78 -51.37 -4.35 -4.72
C ALA A 78 -52.59 -3.84 -5.52
N ALA A 79 -53.20 -4.75 -6.30
CA ALA A 79 -54.60 -4.71 -6.69
C ALA A 79 -55.29 -6.06 -6.41
N GLN A 80 -56.16 -6.01 -5.41
CA GLN A 80 -57.45 -6.70 -5.22
C GLN A 80 -57.59 -8.23 -5.06
N ALA A 81 -58.27 -8.52 -3.94
CA ALA A 81 -59.43 -9.40 -3.75
C ALA A 81 -59.22 -10.79 -3.16
N GLY A 82 -59.82 -10.99 -1.98
CA GLY A 82 -60.66 -12.18 -1.75
C GLY A 82 -60.35 -13.03 -0.52
N SER A 83 -61.19 -12.83 0.51
CA SER A 83 -61.83 -13.87 1.32
C SER A 83 -61.09 -14.52 2.50
N GLU A 84 -61.93 -14.81 3.50
CA GLU A 84 -61.71 -15.11 4.91
C GLU A 84 -61.06 -16.47 5.24
N SER A 85 -60.52 -16.51 6.47
CA SER A 85 -60.19 -17.63 7.39
C SER A 85 -60.85 -19.01 7.15
N PRO A 86 -60.24 -20.14 7.59
CA PRO A 86 -59.95 -20.37 9.02
C PRO A 86 -58.64 -21.08 9.40
N GLU A 87 -58.17 -20.68 10.57
CA GLU A 87 -57.37 -21.36 11.58
C GLU A 87 -57.21 -22.90 11.45
N GLN A 88 -55.97 -23.38 11.41
CA GLN A 88 -55.61 -24.69 11.97
C GLN A 88 -54.11 -24.77 12.31
N ALA A 89 -53.88 -25.15 13.57
CA ALA A 89 -52.62 -25.20 14.29
C ALA A 89 -51.60 -26.21 13.74
N LEU A 90 -50.31 -25.87 13.83
CA LEU A 90 -49.17 -26.76 14.13
C LEU A 90 -48.02 -25.90 14.72
N ALA A 91 -47.61 -26.19 15.95
CA ALA A 91 -46.44 -25.62 16.63
C ALA A 91 -45.11 -26.15 16.03
N PRO A 92 -43.93 -25.93 16.63
CA PRO A 92 -43.20 -24.69 16.90
C PRO A 92 -41.78 -24.77 16.28
N LYS A 93 -41.41 -23.94 15.31
CA LYS A 93 -40.01 -23.93 14.83
C LYS A 93 -39.50 -22.64 14.18
N GLN A 94 -40.33 -21.60 14.12
CA GLN A 94 -40.01 -20.35 13.43
C GLN A 94 -39.52 -19.23 14.37
N ALA A 95 -39.46 -19.47 15.68
CA ALA A 95 -38.99 -18.48 16.65
C ALA A 95 -37.44 -18.41 16.74
N GLU A 96 -36.72 -19.49 16.42
CA GLU A 96 -35.25 -19.52 16.43
C GLU A 96 -34.63 -18.86 15.19
N SER A 97 -35.24 -19.03 14.01
CA SER A 97 -34.69 -18.50 12.75
C SER A 97 -34.79 -16.97 12.63
N VAL A 98 -35.78 -16.34 13.27
CA VAL A 98 -35.97 -14.88 13.21
C VAL A 98 -35.04 -14.13 14.16
N GLN A 99 -34.63 -14.77 15.27
CA GLN A 99 -33.65 -14.19 16.20
C GLN A 99 -32.23 -14.27 15.65
N GLU A 100 -31.88 -15.38 14.98
CA GLU A 100 -30.57 -15.55 14.35
C GLU A 100 -30.34 -14.57 13.18
N ASP A 101 -31.34 -14.34 12.33
CA ASP A 101 -31.27 -13.35 11.24
C ASP A 101 -31.10 -11.89 11.73
N ALA A 102 -31.69 -11.55 12.88
CA ALA A 102 -31.54 -10.24 13.50
C ALA A 102 -30.13 -10.05 14.12
N GLU A 103 -29.59 -11.08 14.77
CA GLU A 103 -28.24 -11.07 15.32
C GLU A 103 -27.15 -11.01 14.23
N LEU A 104 -27.35 -11.72 13.10
CA LEU A 104 -26.44 -11.66 11.96
C LEU A 104 -26.39 -10.26 11.34
N LYS A 105 -27.52 -9.55 11.23
CA LYS A 105 -27.56 -8.17 10.72
C LYS A 105 -26.81 -7.19 11.61
N VAL A 106 -27.03 -7.26 12.94
CA VAL A 106 -26.32 -6.41 13.90
C VAL A 106 -24.82 -6.67 13.83
N LYS A 107 -24.39 -7.93 13.74
CA LYS A 107 -22.98 -8.29 13.60
C LYS A 107 -22.37 -7.82 12.27
N ALA A 108 -23.11 -7.89 11.18
CA ALA A 108 -22.68 -7.39 9.87
C ALA A 108 -22.50 -5.87 9.84
N GLU A 109 -23.41 -5.11 10.48
CA GLU A 109 -23.26 -3.64 10.63
C GLU A 109 -22.09 -3.28 11.53
N GLN A 110 -21.88 -4.01 12.63
CA GLN A 110 -20.72 -3.81 13.52
C GLN A 110 -19.38 -4.08 12.82
N LEU A 111 -19.30 -5.10 11.96
CA LEU A 111 -18.09 -5.39 11.18
C LEU A 111 -17.83 -4.28 10.15
N LYS A 112 -18.86 -3.82 9.44
CA LYS A 112 -18.75 -2.69 8.49
C LYS A 112 -18.29 -1.40 9.16
N ASN A 113 -18.85 -1.07 10.33
CA ASN A 113 -18.45 0.12 11.08
C ASN A 113 -17.00 0.02 11.56
N LYS A 114 -16.57 -1.16 12.06
CA LYS A 114 -15.18 -1.39 12.46
C LYS A 114 -14.20 -1.30 11.28
N GLU A 115 -14.55 -1.82 10.11
CA GLU A 115 -13.73 -1.72 8.90
C GLU A 115 -13.64 -0.27 8.39
N ALA A 116 -14.75 0.48 8.42
CA ALA A 116 -14.77 1.89 8.04
C ALA A 116 -13.94 2.76 9.02
N GLU A 117 -14.02 2.49 10.32
CA GLU A 117 -13.18 3.15 11.33
C GLU A 117 -11.70 2.79 11.19
N ALA A 118 -11.36 1.53 10.89
CA ALA A 118 -9.98 1.12 10.66
C ALA A 118 -9.40 1.78 9.40
N SER A 119 -10.16 1.80 8.30
CA SER A 119 -9.74 2.43 7.05
C SER A 119 -9.61 3.96 7.15
N SER A 120 -10.50 4.62 7.90
CA SER A 120 -10.40 6.06 8.15
C SER A 120 -9.20 6.43 9.03
N LYS A 121 -8.89 5.62 10.05
CA LYS A 121 -7.69 5.81 10.87
C LYS A 121 -6.40 5.62 10.07
N GLU A 122 -6.34 4.56 9.25
CA GLU A 122 -5.17 4.29 8.40
C GLU A 122 -4.95 5.39 7.35
N SER A 123 -6.01 5.83 6.66
CA SER A 123 -5.91 6.92 5.69
C SER A 123 -5.51 8.26 6.32
N ALA A 124 -6.01 8.56 7.53
CA ALA A 124 -5.59 9.73 8.28
C ALA A 124 -4.10 9.66 8.69
N GLU A 125 -3.62 8.50 9.13
CA GLU A 125 -2.21 8.30 9.50
C GLU A 125 -1.28 8.41 8.27
N VAL A 126 -1.68 7.82 7.14
CA VAL A 126 -0.94 7.95 5.86
C VAL A 126 -0.91 9.41 5.40
N ALA A 127 -2.02 10.14 5.50
CA ALA A 127 -2.06 11.56 5.15
C ALA A 127 -1.13 12.39 6.05
N GLN A 128 -1.10 12.12 7.35
CA GLN A 128 -0.17 12.79 8.28
C GLN A 128 1.29 12.45 7.98
N LYS A 129 1.62 11.19 7.73
CA LYS A 129 2.97 10.75 7.34
C LYS A 129 3.42 11.40 6.03
N ASN A 130 2.56 11.44 5.02
CA ASN A 130 2.86 12.09 3.75
C ASN A 130 3.08 13.60 3.93
N ALA A 131 2.24 14.27 4.72
CA ALA A 131 2.43 15.69 5.03
C ALA A 131 3.76 15.96 5.75
N GLN A 132 4.18 15.06 6.63
CA GLN A 132 5.47 15.17 7.31
C GLN A 132 6.65 14.91 6.35
N ILE A 133 6.57 13.88 5.51
CA ILE A 133 7.56 13.58 4.47
C ILE A 133 7.75 14.79 3.54
N GLU A 134 6.67 15.43 3.10
CA GLU A 134 6.76 16.61 2.23
C GLU A 134 7.45 17.80 2.92
N LYS A 135 7.18 18.02 4.21
CA LYS A 135 7.89 19.04 5.01
C LYS A 135 9.38 18.73 5.13
N ASP A 136 9.72 17.48 5.42
CA ASP A 136 11.11 17.05 5.58
C ASP A 136 11.87 17.12 4.25
N ASN A 137 11.22 16.75 3.14
CA ASN A 137 11.75 16.89 1.78
C ASN A 137 11.99 18.35 1.40
N ALA A 138 11.06 19.25 1.74
CA ALA A 138 11.24 20.69 1.51
C ALA A 138 12.40 21.25 2.35
N ALA A 139 12.49 20.87 3.63
CA ALA A 139 13.59 21.28 4.49
C ALA A 139 14.94 20.72 4.02
N ALA A 140 14.97 19.48 3.54
CA ALA A 140 16.17 18.86 2.97
C ALA A 140 16.64 19.60 1.71
N ARG A 141 15.72 19.93 0.79
CA ARG A 141 16.03 20.74 -0.41
C ARG A 141 16.64 22.08 -0.04
N GLN A 142 16.07 22.78 0.95
CA GLN A 142 16.60 24.06 1.42
C GLN A 142 18.01 23.95 2.02
N ARG A 143 18.27 22.91 2.84
CA ARG A 143 19.60 22.65 3.40
C ARG A 143 20.61 22.33 2.29
N ASN A 144 20.23 21.50 1.32
CA ASN A 144 21.09 21.16 0.19
C ASN A 144 21.42 22.39 -0.65
N CYS A 145 20.44 23.27 -0.89
CA CYS A 145 20.67 24.54 -1.58
C CYS A 145 21.67 25.42 -0.83
N THR A 146 21.50 25.56 0.48
CA THR A 146 22.41 26.36 1.33
C THR A 146 23.83 25.80 1.30
N ASN A 147 23.98 24.47 1.40
CA ASN A 147 25.26 23.80 1.33
C ASN A 147 25.93 23.96 -0.05
N ALA A 148 25.15 23.87 -1.14
CA ALA A 148 25.64 24.07 -2.49
C ALA A 148 26.15 25.51 -2.70
N ARG A 149 25.42 26.53 -2.19
CA ARG A 149 25.86 27.93 -2.21
C ARG A 149 27.17 28.12 -1.46
N ASN A 150 27.26 27.57 -0.25
CA ASN A 150 28.45 27.67 0.58
C ASN A 150 29.66 26.96 -0.04
N ARG A 151 29.45 25.82 -0.70
CA ARG A 151 30.49 25.10 -1.43
C ARG A 151 31.00 25.92 -2.60
N LEU A 152 30.09 26.48 -3.40
CA LEU A 152 30.45 27.32 -4.55
C LEU A 152 31.28 28.54 -4.12
N ALA A 153 30.82 29.24 -3.08
CA ALA A 153 31.52 30.41 -2.55
C ALA A 153 32.95 30.13 -2.05
N GLN A 154 33.22 28.90 -1.57
CA GLN A 154 34.57 28.48 -1.17
C GLN A 154 35.48 28.18 -2.35
N LEU A 155 34.91 27.76 -3.48
CA LEU A 155 35.62 27.34 -4.70
C LEU A 155 35.82 28.47 -5.71
N GLU A 156 35.34 29.68 -5.41
CA GLU A 156 35.49 30.84 -6.28
C GLU A 156 36.96 31.11 -6.66
N PRO A 157 37.24 31.57 -7.88
CA PRO A 157 38.60 31.86 -8.34
C PRO A 157 39.36 32.77 -7.38
N GLY A 158 40.64 32.47 -7.16
CA GLY A 158 41.53 33.26 -6.28
C GLY A 158 41.44 32.91 -4.79
N LYS A 159 40.49 32.07 -4.35
CA LYS A 159 40.47 31.53 -2.99
C LYS A 159 41.32 30.26 -2.90
N ARG A 160 42.21 30.21 -1.91
CA ARG A 160 42.97 29.00 -1.59
C ARG A 160 42.15 28.11 -0.67
N VAL A 161 41.92 26.87 -1.08
CA VAL A 161 41.19 25.87 -0.27
C VAL A 161 42.20 24.84 0.23
N MET A 162 42.24 24.63 1.54
CA MET A 162 43.04 23.57 2.16
C MET A 162 42.24 22.27 2.16
N THR A 163 42.87 21.18 1.74
CA THR A 163 42.29 19.84 1.71
C THR A 163 43.23 18.86 2.37
N THR A 164 42.66 17.88 3.06
CA THR A 164 43.43 16.75 3.59
C THR A 164 43.31 15.58 2.61
N GLY A 165 44.45 15.11 2.12
CA GLY A 165 44.55 13.94 1.25
C GLY A 165 44.26 12.64 1.98
N ALA A 166 44.16 11.53 1.23
CA ALA A 166 43.87 10.21 1.79
C ALA A 166 44.98 9.68 2.72
N ASP A 167 46.20 10.20 2.59
CA ASP A 167 47.36 9.95 3.43
C ASP A 167 47.39 10.81 4.71
N GLY A 168 46.39 11.68 4.89
CA GLY A 168 46.33 12.63 6.01
C GLY A 168 47.19 13.88 5.80
N ALA A 169 47.88 14.02 4.66
CA ALA A 169 48.64 15.22 4.36
C ALA A 169 47.70 16.40 4.06
N VAL A 170 47.97 17.56 4.65
CA VAL A 170 47.22 18.78 4.39
C VAL A 170 47.93 19.55 3.28
N GLY A 171 47.20 19.85 2.20
CA GLY A 171 47.71 20.62 1.07
C GLY A 171 46.67 21.60 0.55
N PHE A 172 47.06 22.41 -0.42
CA PHE A 172 46.12 23.25 -1.15
C PHE A 172 45.49 22.48 -2.30
N MET A 173 44.19 22.68 -2.51
CA MET A 173 43.49 22.16 -3.68
C MET A 173 44.06 22.78 -4.95
N ASP A 174 44.42 21.94 -5.91
CA ASP A 174 44.92 22.39 -7.21
C ASP A 174 43.80 23.01 -8.06
N ASP A 175 44.21 23.77 -9.08
CA ASP A 175 43.29 24.52 -9.94
C ASP A 175 42.35 23.63 -10.75
N LYS A 176 42.81 22.44 -11.16
CA LYS A 176 42.01 21.51 -11.96
C LYS A 176 40.93 20.88 -11.09
N THR A 177 41.29 20.42 -9.89
CA THR A 177 40.34 19.88 -8.91
C THR A 177 39.34 20.95 -8.50
N ARG A 178 39.79 22.19 -8.21
CA ARG A 178 38.88 23.30 -7.89
C ARG A 178 37.87 23.57 -9.00
N ALA A 179 38.31 23.59 -10.27
CA ALA A 179 37.41 23.81 -11.39
C ALA A 179 36.37 22.69 -11.54
N ALA A 180 36.77 21.42 -11.36
CA ALA A 180 35.84 20.29 -11.37
C ALA A 180 34.81 20.38 -10.24
N GLU A 181 35.27 20.69 -9.02
CA GLU A 181 34.39 20.83 -7.86
C GLU A 181 33.47 22.04 -7.97
N HIS A 182 33.93 23.14 -8.58
CA HIS A 182 33.11 24.32 -8.84
C HIS A 182 31.96 23.97 -9.77
N LYS A 183 32.23 23.24 -10.85
CA LYS A 183 31.21 22.73 -11.77
C LYS A 183 30.20 21.83 -11.04
N THR A 184 30.67 20.87 -10.25
CA THR A 184 29.79 19.99 -9.46
C THR A 184 28.93 20.79 -8.48
N ALA A 185 29.49 21.80 -7.83
CA ALA A 185 28.74 22.70 -6.95
C ALA A 185 27.68 23.53 -7.71
N GLN A 186 27.98 23.97 -8.93
CA GLN A 186 27.00 24.63 -9.81
C GLN A 186 25.86 23.68 -10.22
N GLU A 187 26.15 22.41 -10.51
CA GLU A 187 25.13 21.41 -10.80
C GLU A 187 24.23 21.14 -9.58
N MET A 188 24.82 21.01 -8.39
CA MET A 188 24.07 20.88 -7.14
C MET A 188 23.21 22.12 -6.85
N MET A 189 23.71 23.32 -7.15
CA MET A 189 22.92 24.56 -7.09
C MET A 189 21.70 24.48 -8.01
N GLN A 190 21.89 24.08 -9.26
CA GLN A 190 20.81 23.96 -10.24
C GLN A 190 19.78 22.88 -9.85
N ALA A 191 20.20 21.81 -9.19
CA ALA A 191 19.32 20.73 -8.77
C ALA A 191 18.53 21.03 -7.48
N ASN A 192 19.12 21.79 -6.54
CA ASN A 192 18.56 21.96 -5.20
C ASN A 192 17.99 23.36 -4.90
N CYS A 193 18.35 24.39 -5.67
CA CYS A 193 17.95 25.78 -5.43
C CYS A 193 16.87 26.32 -6.40
N ARG A 194 16.09 25.43 -7.01
CA ARG A 194 14.95 25.81 -7.87
C ARG A 194 13.67 25.94 -7.06
#